data_AF-A0A2N9F665-F1
#
_entry.id   AF-A0A2N9F665-F1
#
_cell.length_a   1.000
_cell.length_b   1.000
_cell.length_c   1.000
_cell.angle_alpha   90.00
_cell.angle_beta   90.00
_cell.angle_gamma   90.00
#
_symmetry.space_group_name_H-M   'P 1'
#
loop_
_entity.id
_entity.type
_entity.pdbx_description
1 polymer ?
#
loop_
_entity_poly.entity_id
_entity_poly.type
_entity_poly.pdbx_seq_one_letter_code
_entity_poly.pdbx_strand_id
1 'polypeptide(L)'
;MNVSFTVESVNSYIAWDFSLVQGKMNMDVGFSVEFTNSSGEKTLILPHRRYESDQGNFCTCMVGNYKLIWDNSYSTFFKKVLRYKVDCIPPVVEPLQSVTEAGG
;
A
#
# COMPACT_ATOMS: atom_id res chain seq x y z
N MET A 1 8.77 -1.15 -10.55
CA MET A 1 7.38 -0.68 -10.77
C MET A 1 6.86 -0.13 -9.45
N ASN A 2 5.95 0.84 -9.47
CA ASN A 2 5.29 1.29 -8.24
C ASN A 2 3.83 1.68 -8.48
N VAL A 3 3.04 1.65 -7.41
CA VAL A 3 1.68 2.21 -7.31
C VAL A 3 1.71 3.24 -6.20
N SER A 4 1.05 4.38 -6.40
CA SER A 4 1.02 5.48 -5.42
C SER A 4 -0.40 5.86 -5.06
N PHE A 5 -0.64 6.19 -3.80
CA PHE A 5 -1.89 6.77 -3.30
C PHE A 5 -1.63 8.08 -2.58
N THR A 6 -2.49 9.05 -2.83
CA THR A 6 -2.63 10.24 -1.98
C THR A 6 -3.72 9.93 -0.96
N VAL A 7 -3.34 9.84 0.30
CA VAL A 7 -4.25 9.58 1.42
C VAL A 7 -4.60 10.89 2.08
N GLU A 8 -5.86 11.30 1.96
CA GLU A 8 -6.37 12.58 2.47
C GLU A 8 -6.92 12.49 3.90
N SER A 9 -7.14 11.27 4.39
CA SER A 9 -7.65 11.01 5.74
C SER A 9 -6.91 9.88 6.41
N VAL A 10 -6.58 10.07 7.69
CA VAL A 10 -6.10 8.98 8.55
C VAL A 10 -7.18 7.91 8.67
N ASN A 11 -6.78 6.71 9.08
CA ASN A 11 -7.62 5.53 9.19
C ASN A 11 -8.17 4.99 7.86
N SER A 12 -7.58 5.41 6.73
CA SER A 12 -7.75 4.70 5.46
C SER A 12 -7.01 3.36 5.53
N TYR A 13 -7.46 2.35 4.79
CA TYR A 13 -6.74 1.08 4.67
C TYR A 13 -6.07 0.98 3.30
N ILE A 14 -4.76 0.77 3.30
CA ILE A 14 -4.04 0.36 2.10
C ILE A 14 -3.90 -1.16 2.15
N ALA A 15 -4.37 -1.84 1.11
CA ALA A 15 -4.32 -3.29 0.99
C ALA A 15 -3.68 -3.70 -0.34
N TRP A 16 -2.94 -4.81 -0.32
CA TRP A 16 -2.33 -5.39 -1.51
C TRP A 16 -2.45 -6.92 -1.51
N ASP A 17 -2.45 -7.46 -2.71
CA ASP A 17 -2.24 -8.87 -3.02
C ASP A 17 -1.43 -8.92 -4.31
N PHE A 18 -0.28 -9.60 -4.29
CA PHE A 18 0.49 -9.82 -5.49
C PHE A 18 1.15 -11.19 -5.54
N SER A 19 1.42 -11.63 -6.77
CA SER A 19 2.17 -12.84 -7.07
C SER A 19 2.96 -12.68 -8.36
N LEU A 20 4.09 -13.37 -8.44
CA LEU A 20 4.83 -13.49 -9.68
C LEU A 20 4.21 -14.58 -10.58
N VAL A 21 4.03 -14.24 -11.85
CA VAL A 21 3.46 -15.12 -12.87
C VAL A 21 4.60 -15.70 -13.70
N GLN A 22 5.19 -16.83 -13.27
CA GLN A 22 5.93 -17.77 -14.16
C GLN A 22 6.43 -19.02 -13.42
N GLY A 23 6.52 -20.14 -14.13
CA GLY A 23 6.65 -21.50 -13.57
C GLY A 23 8.05 -21.94 -13.12
N LYS A 24 8.09 -23.11 -12.44
CA LYS A 24 9.20 -23.98 -11.97
C LYS A 24 10.53 -23.39 -11.42
N MET A 25 10.85 -22.12 -11.61
CA MET A 25 12.00 -21.47 -10.98
C MET A 25 11.54 -20.62 -9.81
N ASN A 26 12.19 -20.77 -8.64
CA ASN A 26 12.01 -19.85 -7.52
C ASN A 26 12.44 -18.45 -7.96
N MET A 27 11.46 -17.59 -8.20
CA MET A 27 11.66 -16.19 -8.54
C MET A 27 10.99 -15.35 -7.48
N ASP A 28 11.71 -14.36 -6.98
CA ASP A 28 11.22 -13.39 -6.02
C ASP A 28 11.25 -11.96 -6.59
N VAL A 29 10.59 -11.02 -5.95
CA VAL A 29 10.66 -9.58 -6.22
C VAL A 29 10.85 -8.85 -4.91
N GLY A 30 11.64 -7.77 -4.93
CA GLY A 30 11.72 -6.87 -3.79
C GLY A 30 10.40 -6.13 -3.63
N PHE A 31 9.85 -6.07 -2.43
CA PHE A 31 8.64 -5.33 -2.11
C PHE A 31 8.85 -4.45 -0.88
N SER A 32 8.41 -3.19 -0.96
CA SER A 32 8.40 -2.23 0.14
C SER A 32 7.24 -1.26 0.03
N VAL A 33 6.94 -0.59 1.14
CA VAL A 33 5.98 0.52 1.19
C VAL A 33 6.66 1.73 1.80
N GLU A 34 6.66 2.85 1.08
CA GLU A 34 7.19 4.13 1.52
C GLU A 34 6.06 5.13 1.71
N PHE A 35 6.18 5.98 2.72
CA PHE A 35 5.38 7.17 2.93
C PHE A 35 6.23 8.42 2.65
N THR A 36 5.62 9.47 2.11
CA THR A 36 6.22 10.79 1.94
C THR A 36 5.25 11.85 2.45
N ASN A 37 5.68 12.64 3.44
CA ASN A 37 4.88 13.72 4.01
C ASN A 37 4.90 14.97 3.11
N SER A 38 4.23 16.04 3.56
CA SER A 38 4.15 17.31 2.83
C SER A 38 5.49 18.07 2.74
N SER A 39 6.45 17.80 3.63
CA SER A 39 7.80 18.37 3.55
C SER A 39 8.73 17.58 2.62
N GLY A 40 8.26 16.46 2.07
CA GLY A 40 9.05 15.57 1.21
C GLY A 40 9.91 14.56 1.98
N GLU A 41 9.80 14.52 3.31
CA GLU A 41 10.48 13.53 4.15
C GLU A 41 9.86 12.15 3.94
N LYS A 42 10.72 11.14 3.82
CA LYS A 42 10.32 9.76 3.56
C LYS A 42 10.39 8.90 4.80
N THR A 43 9.37 8.07 5.00
CA THR A 43 9.32 7.05 6.05
C THR A 43 9.08 5.69 5.43
N LEU A 44 9.81 4.67 5.88
CA LEU A 44 9.62 3.30 5.43
C LEU A 44 8.51 2.65 6.27
N ILE A 45 7.35 2.42 5.67
CA ILE A 45 6.20 1.80 6.35
C ILE A 45 6.37 0.29 6.38
N LEU A 46 6.75 -0.30 5.24
CA LEU A 46 7.12 -1.71 5.13
C LEU A 46 8.54 -1.80 4.58
N PRO A 47 9.48 -2.43 5.31
CA PRO A 47 10.86 -2.52 4.86
C PRO A 47 11.01 -3.42 3.63
N HIS A 48 12.00 -3.11 2.81
CA HIS A 48 12.32 -3.89 1.62
C HIS A 48 12.66 -5.34 1.98
N ARG A 49 11.88 -6.27 1.43
CA ARG A 49 12.08 -7.72 1.55
C ARG A 49 11.75 -8.41 0.23
N ARG A 50 12.26 -9.63 0.04
CA ARG A 50 12.07 -10.41 -1.20
C ARG A 50 10.95 -11.42 -1.04
N TYR A 51 10.01 -11.44 -1.98
CA TYR A 51 8.80 -12.27 -1.95
C TYR A 51 8.52 -12.91 -3.31
N GLU A 52 8.04 -14.15 -3.33
CA GLU A 52 7.45 -14.74 -4.53
C GLU A 52 5.99 -14.27 -4.73
N SER A 53 5.30 -14.10 -3.61
CA SER A 53 3.96 -13.53 -3.47
C SER A 53 3.80 -12.95 -2.06
N ASP A 54 2.92 -11.98 -1.89
CA ASP A 54 2.55 -11.47 -0.57
C ASP A 54 1.14 -10.84 -0.61
N GLN A 55 0.43 -10.97 0.51
CA GLN A 55 -0.86 -10.32 0.75
C GLN A 55 -0.80 -9.63 2.10
N GLY A 56 -1.19 -8.35 2.15
CA GLY A 56 -1.14 -7.58 3.37
C GLY A 56 -1.99 -6.33 3.31
N ASN A 57 -2.12 -5.69 4.46
CA ASN A 57 -2.77 -4.40 4.59
C ASN A 57 -2.25 -3.66 5.84
N PHE A 58 -2.48 -2.35 5.89
CA PHE A 58 -2.36 -1.58 7.12
C PHE A 58 -3.33 -0.40 7.11
N CYS A 59 -3.63 0.08 8.31
CA CYS A 59 -4.40 1.29 8.56
C CYS A 59 -3.45 2.51 8.59
N THR A 60 -3.76 3.56 7.84
CA THR A 60 -2.91 4.75 7.73
C THR A 60 -2.99 5.60 9.00
N CYS A 61 -1.84 5.94 9.57
CA CYS A 61 -1.74 6.86 10.70
C CYS A 61 -1.38 8.29 10.28
N MET A 62 -1.01 8.50 9.01
CA MET A 62 -0.56 9.78 8.48
C MET A 62 -1.25 10.11 7.14
N VAL A 63 -1.53 11.39 6.93
CA VAL A 63 -1.99 11.96 5.65
C VAL A 63 -0.77 12.28 4.78
N GLY A 64 -0.85 11.93 3.49
CA GLY A 64 0.24 12.17 2.54
C GLY A 64 0.31 11.09 1.47
N ASN A 65 1.51 10.92 0.90
CA ASN A 65 1.70 10.05 -0.25
C ASN A 65 2.28 8.70 0.17
N TYR A 66 1.59 7.62 -0.18
CA TYR A 66 2.08 6.26 0.02
C TYR A 66 2.46 5.66 -1.31
N LYS A 67 3.55 4.90 -1.35
CA LYS A 67 4.06 4.24 -2.54
C LYS A 67 4.40 2.80 -2.26
N LEU A 68 3.72 1.89 -2.94
CA LEU A 68 4.04 0.47 -2.97
C LEU A 68 5.02 0.23 -4.11
N ILE A 69 6.16 -0.39 -3.81
CA ILE A 69 7.29 -0.52 -4.74
C ILE A 69 7.60 -1.99 -4.95
N TRP A 70 7.57 -2.43 -6.21
CA TRP A 70 8.11 -3.71 -6.65
C TRP A 70 9.44 -3.47 -7.35
N ASP A 71 10.52 -3.87 -6.69
CA ASP A 71 11.89 -3.69 -7.14
C ASP A 71 12.48 -4.99 -7.70
N ASN A 72 13.03 -4.89 -8.91
CA ASN A 72 13.74 -5.96 -9.59
C ASN A 72 15.17 -5.55 -9.96
N SER A 73 15.69 -4.47 -9.37
CA SER A 73 17.00 -3.89 -9.68
C SER A 73 18.17 -4.86 -9.47
N TYR A 74 18.01 -5.84 -8.58
CA TYR A 74 19.02 -6.87 -8.31
C TYR A 74 19.07 -7.99 -9.37
N SER A 75 18.06 -8.14 -10.22
CA SER A 75 18.05 -9.16 -11.27
C SER A 75 18.78 -8.64 -12.51
N THR A 76 19.80 -9.37 -12.94
CA THR A 76 20.64 -8.99 -14.09
C THR A 76 20.09 -9.44 -15.44
N PHE A 77 19.32 -10.53 -15.49
CA PHE A 77 18.90 -11.16 -16.75
C PHE A 77 17.39 -11.46 -16.86
N PHE A 78 16.68 -11.58 -15.75
CA PHE A 78 15.29 -12.02 -15.75
C PHE A 78 14.33 -10.86 -15.48
N LYS A 79 13.48 -10.57 -16.47
CA LYS A 79 12.27 -9.77 -16.27
C LYS A 79 11.24 -10.61 -15.52
N LYS A 80 10.47 -9.96 -14.66
CA LYS A 80 9.44 -10.61 -13.83
C LYS A 80 8.07 -10.11 -14.25
N VAL A 81 7.11 -11.02 -14.39
CA VAL A 81 5.71 -10.69 -14.64
C VAL A 81 4.99 -10.67 -13.31
N LEU A 82 4.44 -9.52 -12.93
CA LEU A 82 3.75 -9.32 -11.66
C LEU A 82 2.24 -9.26 -11.91
N ARG A 83 1.46 -10.07 -11.18
CA ARG A 83 0.02 -9.88 -11.04
C ARG A 83 -0.22 -9.26 -9.67
N TYR A 84 -0.93 -8.14 -9.64
CA TYR A 84 -1.19 -7.43 -8.40
C TYR A 84 -2.61 -6.87 -8.37
N LYS A 85 -3.12 -6.71 -7.16
CA LYS A 85 -4.27 -5.87 -6.81
C LYS A 85 -3.85 -5.00 -5.66
N VAL A 86 -4.22 -3.72 -5.72
CA VAL A 86 -3.96 -2.77 -4.66
C VAL A 86 -5.19 -1.90 -4.53
N ASP A 87 -5.60 -1.63 -3.30
CA ASP A 87 -6.72 -0.76 -2.99
C ASP A 87 -6.37 0.20 -1.86
N CYS A 88 -7.03 1.36 -1.85
CA CYS A 88 -6.96 2.37 -0.81
C CYS A 88 -8.40 2.67 -0.37
N ILE A 89 -8.81 2.03 0.72
CA ILE A 89 -10.16 2.06 1.24
C ILE A 89 -10.29 3.26 2.18
N PRO A 90 -11.22 4.22 1.94
CA PRO A 90 -11.41 5.36 2.81
C PRO A 90 -11.88 4.93 4.22
N PRO A 91 -11.67 5.76 5.25
CA PRO A 91 -12.16 5.46 6.59
C PRO A 91 -13.68 5.31 6.59
N VAL A 92 -14.19 4.38 7.40
CA VAL A 92 -15.64 4.25 7.64
C VAL A 92 -16.09 5.46 8.45
N VAL A 93 -16.85 6.36 7.83
CA VAL A 93 -17.48 7.49 8.53
C VAL A 93 -18.77 6.97 9.16
N GLU A 94 -18.85 6.92 10.50
CA GLU A 94 -20.14 6.73 11.17
C GLU A 94 -21.03 7.94 10.85
N PRO A 95 -22.28 7.74 10.37
CA PRO A 95 -23.20 8.85 10.16
C PRO A 95 -23.37 9.60 11.49
N LEU A 96 -23.14 10.93 11.49
CA LEU A 96 -23.48 11.76 12.64
C LEU A 96 -24.96 11.52 12.97
N GLN A 97 -25.22 10.92 14.14
CA GLN A 97 -26.57 10.96 14.71
C GLN A 97 -26.89 12.44 14.93
N SER A 98 -27.80 12.98 14.12
CA SER A 98 -28.39 14.29 14.34
C SER A 98 -29.10 14.26 15.69
N VAL A 99 -28.44 14.79 16.71
CA VAL A 99 -29.10 15.13 17.97
C VAL A 99 -30.05 16.28 17.66
N THR A 100 -31.30 15.95 17.34
CA THR A 100 -32.38 16.92 17.36
C THR A 100 -32.56 17.34 18.81
N GLU A 101 -32.11 18.55 19.15
CA GLU A 101 -32.64 19.29 20.29
C GLU A 101 -34.16 19.40 20.11
N ALA A 102 -34.91 18.56 20.80
CA ALA A 102 -36.30 18.83 21.12
C ALA A 102 -36.32 19.50 22.48
N GLY A 103 -36.34 20.84 22.48
CA GLY A 103 -36.79 21.60 23.63
C GLY A 103 -38.24 21.26 23.96
N GLY A 104 -38.51 21.04 25.24
CA GLY A 104 -39.84 20.87 25.83
C GLY A 104 -39.76 21.16 27.31
#